data_AF-A0A4Q8QDA2-F1
#
_entry.id   AF-A0A4Q8QDA2-F1
#
_cell.length_a   1.000
_cell.length_b   1.000
_cell.length_c   1.000
_cell.angle_alpha   90.00
_cell.angle_beta   90.00
_cell.angle_gamma   90.00
#
_symmetry.space_group_name_H-M   'P 1'
#
loop_
_entity.id
_entity.type
_entity.pdbx_description
1 polymer ?
#
loop_
_entity_poly.entity_id
_entity_poly.type
_entity_poly.pdbx_seq_one_letter_code
_entity_poly.pdbx_strand_id
1 'polypeptide(L)'
;MVRKLREELIKLSTEVITARDDQDLSALYDRAKEIYEKLAVLKFIDEKLSDVQVDVSKNVIASRFEKMANAVLSGNIAVPESNPHEEDIITPGMDTIKDMVSEMPTEKAVEHFFTEFVAKPETMKDDKGYLSSTDTENNVEEKKTLNDSLVKDYKIGLNDKLAFIKHLFNDNKNEYEKVISQLNSIDTEERSKAFIINLVKPEYNNWEGKEGYEERLMGLIERRFA
;
A
#
# COMPACT_ATOMS: atom_id res chain seq x y z
N MET A 1 13.68 5.40 -22.35
CA MET A 1 12.51 4.63 -21.87
C MET A 1 11.58 4.26 -23.02
N VAL A 2 11.04 5.24 -23.76
CA VAL A 2 10.16 5.04 -24.94
C VAL A 2 10.72 4.07 -25.98
N ARG A 3 12.02 4.19 -26.32
CA ARG A 3 12.65 3.30 -27.32
C ARG A 3 12.63 1.83 -26.91
N LYS A 4 12.94 1.54 -25.64
CA LYS A 4 12.90 0.18 -25.08
C LYS A 4 11.49 -0.41 -25.12
N LEU A 5 10.49 0.41 -24.80
CA LEU A 5 9.09 0.00 -24.83
C LEU A 5 8.62 -0.35 -26.25
N ARG A 6 9.08 0.40 -27.26
CA ARG A 6 8.82 0.09 -28.68
C ARG A 6 9.52 -1.20 -29.13
N GLU A 7 10.78 -1.40 -28.74
CA GLU A 7 11.52 -2.64 -29.04
C GLU A 7 10.83 -3.88 -28.44
N GLU A 8 10.34 -3.78 -27.20
CA GLU A 8 9.56 -4.84 -26.56
C GLU A 8 8.20 -5.08 -27.24
N LEU A 9 7.51 -4.03 -27.69
CA LEU A 9 6.24 -4.17 -28.41
C LEU A 9 6.42 -4.94 -29.72
N ILE A 10 7.51 -4.63 -30.44
CA ILE A 10 7.88 -5.32 -31.69
C ILE A 10 8.19 -6.79 -31.40
N LYS A 11 8.92 -7.07 -30.32
CA LYS A 11 9.25 -8.44 -29.90
C LYS A 11 7.97 -9.24 -29.60
N LEU A 12 7.08 -8.72 -28.76
CA LEU A 12 5.82 -9.39 -28.41
C LEU A 12 4.92 -9.60 -29.64
N SER A 13 4.84 -8.62 -30.53
CA SER A 13 4.07 -8.74 -31.78
C SER A 13 4.65 -9.82 -32.69
N THR A 14 5.97 -9.91 -32.77
CA THR A 14 6.65 -10.95 -33.57
C THR A 14 6.44 -12.33 -32.95
N GLU A 15 6.45 -12.44 -31.63
CA GLU A 15 6.13 -13.69 -30.93
C GLU A 15 4.68 -14.13 -31.16
N VAL A 16 3.73 -13.21 -31.16
CA VAL A 16 2.31 -13.47 -31.50
C VAL A 16 2.16 -13.92 -32.96
N ILE A 17 2.88 -13.32 -33.89
CA ILE A 17 2.85 -13.71 -35.32
C ILE A 17 3.56 -15.05 -35.55
N THR A 18 4.61 -15.34 -34.78
CA THR A 18 5.41 -16.57 -34.91
C THR A 18 4.75 -17.76 -34.21
N ALA A 19 3.86 -17.51 -33.25
CA ALA A 19 2.99 -18.49 -32.64
C ALA A 19 1.99 -19.01 -33.69
N ARG A 20 2.40 -20.04 -34.43
CA ARG A 20 1.53 -20.77 -35.38
C ARG A 20 0.45 -21.56 -34.62
N ASP A 21 -0.67 -21.75 -35.32
CA ASP A 21 -2.01 -22.30 -35.02
C ASP A 21 -2.24 -23.36 -33.90
N ASP A 22 -1.25 -23.77 -33.12
CA ASP A 22 -1.36 -24.81 -32.07
C ASP A 22 -1.19 -24.26 -30.64
N GLN A 23 -1.12 -22.93 -30.44
CA GLN A 23 -1.03 -22.35 -29.11
C GLN A 23 -2.42 -22.19 -28.48
N ASP A 24 -2.50 -22.50 -27.18
CA ASP A 24 -3.68 -22.31 -26.34
C ASP A 24 -4.20 -20.87 -26.49
N LEU A 25 -5.49 -20.72 -26.79
CA LEU A 25 -6.17 -19.43 -26.93
C LEU A 25 -5.93 -18.53 -25.72
N SER A 26 -5.78 -19.12 -24.52
CA SER A 26 -5.43 -18.41 -23.30
C SER A 26 -4.07 -17.70 -23.42
N ALA A 27 -3.05 -18.38 -23.93
CA ALA A 27 -1.71 -17.83 -24.06
C ALA A 27 -1.64 -16.73 -25.14
N LEU A 28 -2.51 -16.77 -26.14
CA LEU A 28 -2.63 -15.69 -27.13
C LEU A 28 -3.34 -14.47 -26.53
N TYR A 29 -4.39 -14.71 -25.73
CA TYR A 29 -5.11 -13.66 -25.01
C TYR A 29 -4.19 -12.91 -24.03
N ASP A 30 -3.39 -13.65 -23.25
CA ASP A 30 -2.45 -13.05 -22.29
C ASP A 30 -1.39 -12.19 -23.00
N ARG A 31 -0.85 -12.68 -24.13
CA ARG A 31 0.10 -11.88 -24.95
C ARG A 31 -0.54 -10.64 -25.56
N ALA A 32 -1.79 -10.73 -26.02
CA ALA A 32 -2.52 -9.58 -26.53
C ALA A 32 -2.77 -8.53 -25.43
N LYS A 33 -3.06 -8.98 -24.21
CA LYS A 33 -3.18 -8.12 -23.03
C LYS A 33 -1.87 -7.42 -22.71
N GLU A 34 -0.74 -8.12 -22.71
CA GLU A 34 0.58 -7.50 -22.48
C GLU A 34 0.91 -6.43 -23.53
N ILE A 35 0.60 -6.68 -24.80
CA ILE A 35 0.77 -5.69 -25.87
C ILE A 35 -0.09 -4.46 -25.59
N TYR A 36 -1.36 -4.64 -25.20
CA TYR A 36 -2.28 -3.55 -24.87
C TYR A 36 -1.77 -2.70 -23.71
N GLU A 37 -1.30 -3.32 -22.62
CA GLU A 37 -0.77 -2.63 -21.45
C GLU A 37 0.45 -1.77 -21.81
N LYS A 38 1.40 -2.33 -22.58
CA LYS A 38 2.59 -1.60 -23.02
C LYS A 38 2.25 -0.46 -23.99
N LEU A 39 1.25 -0.65 -24.84
CA LEU A 39 0.76 0.40 -25.74
C LEU A 39 0.04 1.51 -24.96
N ALA A 40 -0.73 1.18 -23.92
CA ALA A 40 -1.37 2.15 -23.05
C ALA A 40 -0.35 3.04 -22.32
N VAL A 41 0.75 2.46 -21.83
CA VAL A 41 1.87 3.23 -21.25
C VAL A 41 2.52 4.13 -22.31
N LEU A 42 2.74 3.61 -23.52
CA LEU A 42 3.32 4.39 -24.62
C LEU A 42 2.42 5.59 -24.98
N LYS A 43 1.11 5.36 -25.06
CA LYS A 43 0.09 6.39 -25.31
C LYS A 43 0.09 7.45 -24.21
N PHE A 44 0.15 7.03 -22.95
CA PHE A 44 0.24 7.95 -21.82
C PHE A 44 1.50 8.82 -21.89
N ILE A 45 2.65 8.24 -22.21
CA ILE A 45 3.90 9.01 -22.38
C ILE A 45 3.76 9.99 -23.54
N ASP A 46 3.18 9.57 -24.67
CA ASP A 46 2.98 10.45 -25.82
C ASP A 46 2.03 11.61 -25.50
N GLU A 47 0.91 11.37 -24.81
CA GLU A 47 -0.09 12.39 -24.48
C GLU A 47 0.32 13.30 -23.30
N LYS A 48 1.05 12.78 -22.31
CA LYS A 48 1.38 13.52 -21.08
C LYS A 48 2.80 14.06 -21.05
N LEU A 49 3.73 13.43 -21.75
CA LEU A 49 5.13 13.85 -21.76
C LEU A 49 5.46 14.76 -22.96
N SER A 50 4.67 14.74 -24.03
CA SER A 50 4.85 15.68 -25.16
C SER A 50 4.49 17.13 -24.79
N ASP A 51 3.51 17.33 -23.91
CA ASP A 51 3.18 18.64 -23.34
C ASP A 51 4.16 19.09 -22.24
N VAL A 52 4.89 18.14 -21.66
CA VAL A 52 5.97 18.40 -20.69
C VAL A 52 7.25 18.63 -21.48
N GLN A 53 7.27 19.70 -22.27
CA GLN A 53 8.54 20.37 -22.57
C GLN A 53 9.05 20.96 -21.25
N VAL A 54 9.81 20.16 -20.50
CA VAL A 54 10.63 20.68 -19.41
C VAL A 54 11.59 21.66 -20.06
N ASP A 55 11.32 22.96 -19.95
CA ASP A 55 12.24 24.02 -20.34
C ASP A 55 13.47 23.97 -19.40
N VAL A 56 14.40 23.06 -19.71
CA VAL A 56 15.66 22.86 -18.99
C VAL A 56 16.54 24.12 -19.07
N SER A 57 16.22 25.05 -19.98
CA SER A 57 17.00 26.28 -20.19
C SER A 57 16.86 27.28 -19.05
N LYS A 58 15.82 27.19 -18.21
CA LYS A 58 15.57 28.15 -17.11
C LYS A 58 15.98 27.67 -15.73
N ASN A 59 16.31 26.39 -15.56
CA ASN A 59 16.64 25.89 -14.24
C ASN A 59 18.15 26.02 -13.95
N VAL A 60 18.54 27.16 -13.39
CA VAL A 60 19.90 27.47 -12.90
C VAL A 60 20.46 26.36 -12.00
N ILE A 61 19.59 25.60 -11.34
CA ILE A 61 19.95 24.49 -10.46
C ILE A 61 20.46 23.29 -11.27
N ALA A 62 19.88 23.01 -12.44
CA ALA A 62 20.33 21.92 -13.32
C ALA A 62 21.75 22.15 -13.84
N SER A 63 22.07 23.39 -14.26
CA SER A 63 23.44 23.73 -14.71
C SER A 63 24.46 23.65 -13.57
N ARG A 64 24.09 24.05 -12.34
CA ARG A 64 24.95 23.91 -11.17
C ARG A 64 25.15 22.45 -10.78
N PHE A 65 24.11 21.64 -10.88
CA PHE A 65 24.17 20.21 -10.64
C PHE A 65 25.07 19.50 -11.66
N GLU A 66 24.95 19.83 -12.94
CA GLU A 66 25.78 19.28 -14.01
C GLU A 66 27.26 19.65 -13.82
N LYS A 67 27.55 20.90 -13.41
CA LYS A 67 28.92 21.33 -13.07
C LYS A 67 29.49 20.57 -11.87
N MET A 68 28.69 20.34 -10.82
CA MET A 68 29.14 19.57 -9.65
C MET A 68 29.33 18.08 -9.99
N ALA A 69 28.42 17.48 -10.76
CA ALA A 69 28.51 16.09 -11.18
C ALA A 69 29.77 15.84 -12.03
N ASN A 70 30.05 16.73 -12.99
CA ASN A 70 31.26 16.64 -13.80
C ASN A 70 32.55 16.87 -13.00
N ALA A 71 32.52 17.72 -11.96
CA ALA A 71 33.67 17.92 -11.07
C ALA A 71 33.98 16.68 -10.21
N VAL A 72 32.96 15.98 -9.72
CA VAL A 72 33.12 14.75 -8.93
C VAL A 72 33.61 13.59 -9.81
N LEU A 73 33.08 13.44 -11.02
CA LEU A 73 33.51 12.42 -11.97
C LEU A 73 34.98 12.60 -12.41
N SER A 74 35.44 13.85 -12.54
CA SER A 74 36.83 14.15 -12.87
C SER A 74 37.77 14.05 -11.65
N GLY A 75 37.30 14.43 -10.46
CA GLY A 75 38.10 14.47 -9.24
C GLY A 75 38.41 13.10 -8.61
N ASN A 76 37.57 12.08 -8.84
CA ASN A 76 37.71 10.77 -8.20
C ASN A 76 38.64 9.79 -8.96
N ILE A 77 39.28 10.20 -10.06
CA ILE A 77 40.19 9.34 -10.84
C ILE A 77 41.52 9.03 -10.09
N ALA A 78 41.85 9.80 -9.05
CA ALA A 78 43.11 9.66 -8.32
C ALA A 78 43.06 8.76 -7.08
N VAL A 79 41.88 8.22 -6.71
CA VAL A 79 41.77 7.27 -5.60
C VAL A 79 41.80 5.85 -6.18
N PRO A 80 42.84 5.05 -5.92
CA PRO A 80 42.85 3.65 -6.34
C PRO A 80 41.64 2.93 -5.73
N GLU A 81 40.84 2.29 -6.57
CA GLU A 81 39.66 1.48 -6.17
C GLU A 81 40.05 0.16 -5.48
N SER A 82 41.35 -0.08 -5.29
CA SER A 82 41.87 -1.29 -4.65
C SER A 82 42.22 -0.97 -3.20
N ASN A 83 41.34 -1.41 -2.30
CA ASN A 83 41.65 -1.54 -0.88
C ASN A 83 42.67 -2.70 -0.72
N PRO A 84 43.89 -2.47 -0.23
CA PRO A 84 44.92 -3.51 -0.09
C PRO A 84 44.69 -4.49 1.08
N HIS A 85 43.62 -4.31 1.85
CA HIS A 85 43.24 -5.22 2.95
C HIS A 85 41.86 -5.82 2.68
N GLU A 86 41.80 -7.05 2.15
CA GLU A 86 40.54 -7.78 1.95
C GLU A 86 39.89 -8.28 3.25
N GLU A 87 40.60 -8.24 4.39
CA GLU A 87 40.15 -8.88 5.63
C GLU A 87 39.61 -7.95 6.72
N ASP A 88 39.67 -6.62 6.54
CA ASP A 88 39.32 -5.66 7.63
C ASP A 88 37.86 -5.17 7.60
N ILE A 89 37.01 -5.73 6.73
CA ILE A 89 35.56 -5.47 6.73
C ILE A 89 34.82 -6.58 7.50
N ILE A 90 35.25 -6.84 8.73
CA ILE A 90 34.40 -7.59 9.68
C ILE A 90 33.27 -6.66 10.12
N THR A 91 32.09 -6.82 9.53
CA THR A 91 30.87 -6.25 10.11
C THR A 91 30.56 -7.02 11.40
N PRO A 92 30.49 -6.38 12.59
CA PRO A 92 30.38 -7.07 13.89
C PRO A 92 29.07 -7.85 14.17
N GLY A 93 28.35 -8.31 13.14
CA GLY A 93 27.02 -8.93 13.28
C GLY A 93 26.81 -10.25 12.54
N MET A 94 27.79 -10.75 11.77
CA MET A 94 27.62 -12.03 11.05
C MET A 94 27.93 -13.25 11.94
N ASP A 95 28.89 -13.12 12.86
CA ASP A 95 29.27 -14.21 13.77
C ASP A 95 28.17 -14.54 14.79
N THR A 96 27.40 -13.54 15.24
CA THR A 96 26.31 -13.74 16.21
C THR A 96 25.13 -14.51 15.61
N ILE A 97 24.86 -14.38 14.31
CA ILE A 97 23.77 -15.10 13.63
C ILE A 97 24.12 -16.59 13.49
N LYS A 98 25.40 -16.92 13.30
CA LYS A 98 25.85 -18.32 13.20
C LYS A 98 25.65 -19.09 14.50
N ASP A 99 25.97 -18.48 15.64
CA ASP A 99 25.78 -19.07 16.97
C ASP A 99 24.29 -19.14 17.38
N MET A 100 23.43 -18.26 16.86
CA MET A 100 21.98 -18.33 17.11
C MET A 100 21.29 -19.46 16.34
N VAL A 101 21.79 -19.83 15.15
CA VAL A 101 21.19 -20.90 14.32
C VAL A 101 21.50 -22.29 14.88
N SER A 102 22.61 -22.47 15.59
CA SER A 102 22.93 -23.73 16.28
C SER A 102 22.03 -24.04 17.48
N GLU A 103 21.39 -23.03 18.06
CA GLU A 103 20.51 -23.17 19.23
C GLU A 103 19.02 -23.33 18.84
N MET A 104 18.69 -23.43 17.54
CA MET A 104 17.32 -23.72 17.10
C MET A 104 16.98 -25.21 17.29
N PRO A 105 15.95 -25.56 18.06
CA PRO A 105 15.53 -26.95 18.22
C PRO A 105 15.03 -27.52 16.89
N THR A 106 15.45 -28.75 16.57
CA THR A 106 15.08 -29.44 15.34
C THR A 106 13.58 -29.75 15.31
N GLU A 107 12.97 -29.73 14.12
CA GLU A 107 11.50 -29.82 13.87
C GLU A 107 10.76 -30.91 14.66
N LYS A 108 11.42 -32.03 14.98
CA LYS A 108 10.85 -33.14 15.77
C LYS A 108 10.54 -32.79 17.23
N ALA A 109 11.24 -31.81 17.81
CA ALA A 109 10.98 -31.37 19.18
C ALA A 109 9.72 -30.48 19.26
N VAL A 110 9.43 -29.70 18.20
CA VAL A 110 8.29 -28.78 18.15
C VAL A 110 6.96 -29.55 18.12
N GLU A 111 6.92 -30.70 17.42
CA GLU A 111 5.72 -31.55 17.30
C GLU A 111 5.31 -32.19 18.64
N HIS A 112 6.29 -32.52 19.50
CA HIS A 112 6.07 -33.12 20.81
C HIS A 112 5.57 -32.09 21.86
N PHE A 113 6.00 -30.82 21.75
CA PHE A 113 5.50 -29.73 22.60
C PHE A 113 4.06 -29.34 22.25
N PHE A 114 3.71 -29.35 20.97
CA PHE A 114 2.37 -29.01 20.51
C PHE A 114 1.33 -30.06 20.91
N THR A 115 1.70 -31.34 20.87
CA THR A 115 0.83 -32.44 21.28
C THR A 115 0.57 -32.47 22.78
N GLU A 116 1.53 -32.05 23.61
CA GLU A 116 1.35 -31.98 25.07
C GLU A 116 0.47 -30.80 25.51
N PHE A 117 0.48 -29.68 24.77
CA PHE A 117 -0.35 -28.50 25.09
C PHE A 117 -1.83 -28.67 24.68
N VAL A 118 -2.11 -29.38 23.60
CA VAL A 118 -3.48 -29.60 23.09
C VAL A 118 -4.24 -30.68 23.88
N ALA A 119 -3.53 -31.59 24.57
CA ALA A 119 -4.13 -32.75 25.23
C ALA A 119 -4.80 -32.48 26.60
N LYS A 120 -4.75 -31.26 27.15
CA LYS A 120 -5.41 -30.91 28.43
C LYS A 120 -6.33 -29.69 28.30
N PRO A 121 -7.64 -29.90 28.10
CA PRO A 121 -8.63 -28.85 28.32
C PRO A 121 -9.03 -28.84 29.81
N GLU A 122 -8.34 -28.05 30.64
CA GLU A 122 -8.91 -27.66 31.95
C GLU A 122 -9.89 -26.50 31.73
N THR A 123 -11.17 -26.80 31.94
CA THR A 123 -12.27 -25.85 31.87
C THR A 123 -12.29 -24.95 33.11
N MET A 124 -11.90 -23.69 32.95
CA MET A 124 -12.18 -22.66 33.95
C MET A 124 -13.64 -22.22 33.80
N LYS A 125 -14.41 -22.41 34.88
CA LYS A 125 -15.80 -21.97 35.05
C LYS A 125 -15.87 -20.44 35.01
N ASP A 126 -16.72 -19.91 34.15
CA ASP A 126 -17.08 -18.49 34.09
C ASP A 126 -18.25 -18.24 35.04
N ASP A 127 -18.01 -17.51 36.14
CA ASP A 127 -19.00 -17.19 37.16
C ASP A 127 -19.74 -15.91 36.77
N LYS A 128 -21.02 -16.07 36.41
CA LYS A 128 -21.87 -15.05 35.80
C LYS A 128 -22.61 -14.25 36.89
N GLY A 129 -21.98 -13.19 37.39
CA GLY A 129 -22.55 -12.24 38.34
C GLY A 129 -23.27 -11.06 37.68
N TYR A 130 -24.58 -11.01 37.84
CA TYR A 130 -25.51 -9.91 37.53
C TYR A 130 -25.16 -8.59 38.24
N LEU A 131 -25.26 -7.43 37.56
CA LEU A 131 -25.83 -6.12 38.00
C LEU A 131 -25.92 -5.18 36.76
N SER A 132 -27.08 -4.96 36.13
CA SER A 132 -28.13 -3.96 36.41
C SER A 132 -27.81 -2.48 36.08
N SER A 133 -28.36 -2.05 34.93
CA SER A 133 -29.22 -0.85 34.72
C SER A 133 -28.70 0.61 34.75
N THR A 134 -29.25 1.36 33.78
CA THR A 134 -29.72 2.76 33.78
C THR A 134 -28.80 3.93 33.45
N ASP A 135 -29.38 4.78 32.58
CA ASP A 135 -28.99 6.08 32.05
C ASP A 135 -28.59 7.13 33.10
N THR A 136 -27.62 8.00 32.79
CA THR A 136 -27.78 9.48 32.81
C THR A 136 -26.49 10.22 32.42
N GLU A 137 -26.71 11.37 31.80
CA GLU A 137 -25.75 12.41 31.40
C GLU A 137 -24.85 12.89 32.57
N ASN A 138 -23.59 13.23 32.27
CA ASN A 138 -23.01 14.57 32.49
C ASN A 138 -21.48 14.61 32.22
N ASN A 139 -21.12 15.54 31.35
CA ASN A 139 -19.89 16.35 31.26
C ASN A 139 -18.76 16.08 32.29
N VAL A 140 -17.60 15.62 31.82
CA VAL A 140 -16.31 15.88 32.47
C VAL A 140 -15.22 16.12 31.41
N GLU A 141 -14.60 17.29 31.51
CA GLU A 141 -13.48 17.77 30.70
C GLU A 141 -12.21 16.90 30.81
N GLU A 142 -11.40 17.07 29.77
CA GLU A 142 -10.19 16.36 29.37
C GLU A 142 -9.17 16.00 30.46
N LYS A 143 -8.68 14.75 30.40
CA LYS A 143 -7.25 14.44 30.61
C LYS A 143 -6.77 13.51 29.51
N LYS A 144 -6.24 14.10 28.43
CA LYS A 144 -5.54 13.36 27.37
C LYS A 144 -4.36 12.63 27.99
N THR A 145 -4.47 11.30 28.09
CA THR A 145 -3.32 10.46 28.44
C THR A 145 -2.41 10.38 27.21
N LEU A 146 -1.10 10.22 27.41
CA LEU A 146 -0.12 10.08 26.32
C LEU A 146 -0.43 8.89 25.38
N ASN A 147 -1.32 8.00 25.81
CA ASN A 147 -1.84 6.90 25.00
C ASN A 147 -2.95 7.33 24.02
N ASP A 148 -3.57 8.50 24.20
CA ASP A 148 -4.63 9.04 23.34
C ASP A 148 -4.03 9.78 22.11
N SER A 149 -2.80 10.28 22.22
CA SER A 149 -2.04 10.83 21.08
C SER A 149 -1.57 9.76 20.09
N LEU A 150 -1.55 8.50 20.52
CA LEU A 150 -1.12 7.36 19.71
C LEU A 150 -2.32 6.60 19.10
N VAL A 151 -3.55 6.91 19.54
CA VAL A 151 -4.79 6.46 18.88
C VAL A 151 -5.17 7.49 17.81
N LYS A 152 -4.30 7.64 16.80
CA LYS A 152 -4.71 8.12 15.47
C LYS A 152 -5.48 7.04 14.69
N ASP A 153 -5.93 5.99 15.37
CA ASP A 153 -6.80 4.98 14.80
C ASP A 153 -8.25 5.47 14.85
N TYR A 154 -8.64 5.99 13.70
CA TYR A 154 -9.99 6.09 13.17
C TYR A 154 -10.99 5.07 13.75
N LYS A 155 -11.66 5.42 14.85
CA LYS A 155 -12.78 4.64 15.38
C LYS A 155 -14.07 5.05 14.67
N ILE A 156 -14.31 4.50 13.49
CA ILE A 156 -15.69 4.43 12.99
C ILE A 156 -16.50 3.62 13.98
N GLY A 157 -17.63 4.15 14.46
CA GLY A 157 -18.55 3.39 15.29
C GLY A 157 -19.08 2.17 14.53
N LEU A 158 -19.23 1.03 15.21
CA LEU A 158 -19.74 -0.21 14.58
C LEU A 158 -21.07 0.02 13.85
N ASN A 159 -21.93 0.90 14.39
CA ASN A 159 -23.20 1.27 13.79
C ASN A 159 -23.03 2.02 12.46
N ASP A 160 -22.09 2.97 12.40
CA ASP A 160 -21.79 3.71 11.17
C ASP A 160 -21.16 2.79 10.12
N LYS A 161 -20.24 1.90 10.52
CA LYS A 161 -19.67 0.88 9.63
C LYS A 161 -20.76 0.01 9.00
N LEU A 162 -21.69 -0.50 9.81
CA LEU A 162 -22.79 -1.33 9.33
C LEU A 162 -23.75 -0.53 8.42
N ALA A 163 -24.05 0.73 8.78
CA ALA A 163 -24.90 1.60 7.99
C ALA A 163 -24.29 1.91 6.61
N PHE A 164 -22.99 2.20 6.54
CA PHE A 164 -22.30 2.45 5.28
C PHE A 164 -22.26 1.20 4.41
N ILE A 165 -21.92 0.04 4.98
CA ILE A 165 -21.90 -1.22 4.23
C ILE A 165 -23.28 -1.48 3.61
N LYS A 166 -24.35 -1.33 4.38
CA LYS A 166 -25.71 -1.60 3.92
C LYS A 166 -26.25 -0.57 2.92
N HIS A 167 -26.02 0.71 3.19
CA HIS A 167 -26.62 1.79 2.42
C HIS A 167 -25.72 2.32 1.31
N LEU A 168 -24.43 2.53 1.54
CA LEU A 168 -23.51 3.10 0.56
C LEU A 168 -22.86 2.04 -0.33
N PHE A 169 -22.62 0.84 0.19
CA PHE A 169 -21.86 -0.22 -0.50
C PHE A 169 -22.71 -1.45 -0.87
N ASN A 170 -24.04 -1.39 -0.76
CA ASN A 170 -24.97 -2.50 -1.10
C ASN A 170 -24.58 -3.86 -0.49
N ASP A 171 -24.30 -3.86 0.82
CA ASP A 171 -23.84 -5.01 1.60
C ASP A 171 -22.45 -5.57 1.22
N ASN A 172 -21.70 -4.86 0.37
CA ASN A 172 -20.33 -5.24 0.00
C ASN A 172 -19.31 -4.77 1.05
N LYS A 173 -19.09 -5.60 2.07
CA LYS A 173 -18.09 -5.36 3.11
C LYS A 173 -16.67 -5.22 2.57
N ASN A 174 -16.30 -5.99 1.55
CA ASN A 174 -14.95 -5.99 1.00
C ASN A 174 -14.61 -4.66 0.35
N GLU A 175 -15.53 -4.09 -0.41
CA GLU A 175 -15.30 -2.83 -1.10
C GLU A 175 -15.25 -1.65 -0.12
N TYR A 176 -16.08 -1.69 0.93
CA TYR A 176 -15.96 -0.75 2.04
C TYR A 176 -14.56 -0.81 2.68
N GLU A 177 -14.04 -2.00 2.99
CA GLU A 177 -12.72 -2.14 3.63
C GLU A 177 -11.57 -1.67 2.71
N LYS A 178 -11.67 -1.90 1.40
CA LYS A 178 -10.73 -1.33 0.41
C LYS A 178 -10.79 0.20 0.39
N VAL A 179 -11.99 0.77 0.33
CA VAL A 179 -12.18 2.23 0.32
C VAL A 179 -11.61 2.84 1.58
N ILE A 180 -11.87 2.27 2.76
CA ILE A 180 -11.28 2.75 4.01
C ILE A 180 -9.75 2.63 4.02
N SER A 181 -9.19 1.52 3.51
CA SER A 181 -7.74 1.36 3.38
C SER A 181 -7.11 2.44 2.48
N GLN A 182 -7.75 2.72 1.34
CA GLN A 182 -7.33 3.79 0.43
C GLN A 182 -7.47 5.17 1.08
N LEU A 183 -8.56 5.41 1.81
CA LEU A 183 -8.79 6.66 2.53
C LEU A 183 -7.75 6.88 3.64
N ASN A 184 -7.32 5.79 4.29
CA ASN A 184 -6.25 5.82 5.28
C ASN A 184 -4.88 6.12 4.65
N SER A 185 -4.65 5.75 3.39
CA SER A 185 -3.41 6.06 2.66
C SER A 185 -3.35 7.50 2.12
N ILE A 186 -4.47 8.22 2.14
CA ILE A 186 -4.54 9.61 1.67
C ILE A 186 -4.33 10.56 2.86
N ASP A 187 -3.37 11.49 2.71
CA ASP A 187 -2.97 12.41 3.78
C ASP A 187 -3.65 13.79 3.71
N THR A 188 -4.48 14.04 2.69
CA THR A 188 -5.12 15.35 2.48
C THR A 188 -6.63 15.23 2.41
N GLU A 189 -7.33 16.13 3.12
CA GLU A 189 -8.79 16.20 3.16
C GLU A 189 -9.41 16.38 1.76
N GLU A 190 -8.93 17.36 0.99
CA GLU A 190 -9.41 17.63 -0.37
C GLU A 190 -9.28 16.40 -1.28
N ARG A 191 -8.18 15.66 -1.14
CA ARG A 191 -7.93 14.46 -1.93
C ARG A 191 -8.84 13.30 -1.51
N SER A 192 -9.12 13.15 -0.22
CA SER A 192 -10.06 12.16 0.29
C SER A 192 -11.49 12.45 -0.17
N LYS A 193 -11.92 13.72 -0.13
CA LYS A 193 -13.23 14.15 -0.64
C LYS A 193 -13.35 13.91 -2.15
N ALA A 194 -12.32 14.30 -2.91
CA ALA A 194 -12.28 14.08 -4.36
C ALA A 194 -12.29 12.60 -4.73
N PHE A 195 -11.63 11.75 -3.93
CA PHE A 195 -11.64 10.30 -4.12
C PHE A 195 -13.05 9.72 -3.94
N ILE A 196 -13.77 10.11 -2.88
CA ILE A 196 -15.14 9.65 -2.66
C ILE A 196 -16.07 10.13 -3.78
N ILE A 197 -16.01 11.42 -4.15
CA ILE A 197 -16.92 12.01 -5.15
C ILE A 197 -16.66 11.47 -6.56
N ASN A 198 -15.40 11.30 -6.96
CA ASN A 198 -15.06 10.94 -8.34
C ASN A 198 -14.95 9.44 -8.57
N LEU A 199 -14.61 8.66 -7.54
CA LEU A 199 -14.33 7.23 -7.70
C LEU A 199 -15.36 6.36 -7.01
N VAL A 200 -15.79 6.69 -5.79
CA VAL A 200 -16.70 5.82 -5.04
C VAL A 200 -18.16 6.12 -5.38
N LYS A 201 -18.54 7.41 -5.43
CA LYS A 201 -19.92 7.82 -5.66
C LYS A 201 -20.49 7.33 -7.02
N PRO A 202 -19.76 7.40 -8.16
CA PRO A 202 -20.28 6.94 -9.45
C PRO A 202 -20.49 5.43 -9.51
N GLU A 203 -19.66 4.66 -8.80
CA GLU A 203 -19.74 3.19 -8.76
C GLU A 203 -21.00 2.67 -8.04
N TYR A 204 -21.60 3.49 -7.17
CA TYR A 204 -22.77 3.13 -6.35
C TYR A 204 -24.02 3.95 -6.68
N ASN A 205 -24.28 4.17 -7.97
CA ASN A 205 -25.45 4.90 -8.47
C ASN A 205 -25.60 6.29 -7.82
N ASN A 206 -24.48 6.99 -7.63
CA ASN A 206 -24.41 8.31 -7.02
C ASN A 206 -25.04 8.44 -5.62
N TRP A 207 -25.20 7.32 -4.90
CA TRP A 207 -25.88 7.27 -3.60
C TRP A 207 -27.26 7.98 -3.58
N GLU A 208 -27.96 7.93 -4.71
CA GLU A 208 -29.25 8.58 -4.91
C GLU A 208 -30.28 8.12 -3.86
N GLY A 209 -30.86 9.08 -3.13
CA GLY A 209 -31.81 8.82 -2.04
C GLY A 209 -31.18 8.41 -0.69
N LYS A 210 -29.84 8.39 -0.58
CA LYS A 210 -29.09 8.01 0.63
C LYS A 210 -28.13 9.12 1.10
N GLU A 211 -28.47 10.37 0.80
CA GLU A 211 -27.68 11.58 1.10
C GLU A 211 -27.34 11.72 2.59
N GLY A 212 -28.24 11.32 3.50
CA GLY A 212 -27.97 11.38 4.94
C GLY A 212 -26.82 10.46 5.41
N TYR A 213 -26.52 9.39 4.67
CA TYR A 213 -25.34 8.54 4.95
C TYR A 213 -24.08 9.09 4.28
N GLU A 214 -24.22 9.76 3.14
CA GLU A 214 -23.13 10.49 2.47
C GLU A 214 -22.61 11.61 3.37
N GLU A 215 -23.49 12.49 3.87
CA GLU A 215 -23.10 13.59 4.76
C GLU A 215 -22.37 13.09 6.02
N ARG A 216 -22.82 11.97 6.58
CA ARG A 216 -22.15 11.32 7.72
C ARG A 216 -20.78 10.78 7.35
N LEU A 217 -20.63 10.15 6.19
CA LEU A 217 -19.33 9.66 5.72
C LEU A 217 -18.37 10.83 5.49
N MET A 218 -18.84 11.91 4.86
CA MET A 218 -18.04 13.11 4.60
C MET A 218 -17.63 13.80 5.90
N GLY A 219 -18.54 13.93 6.88
CA GLY A 219 -18.21 14.47 8.20
C GLY A 219 -17.21 13.62 8.98
N LEU A 220 -17.22 12.28 8.80
CA LEU A 220 -16.19 11.41 9.38
C LEU A 220 -14.81 11.63 8.74
N ILE A 221 -14.77 11.96 7.45
CA ILE A 221 -13.52 12.29 6.74
C ILE A 221 -12.99 13.63 7.24
N GLU A 222 -13.83 14.64 7.37
CA GLU A 222 -13.45 15.96 7.89
C GLU A 222 -12.87 15.84 9.31
N ARG A 223 -13.53 15.09 10.19
CA ARG A 223 -13.06 14.87 11.56
C ARG A 223 -11.73 14.10 11.65
N ARG A 224 -11.34 13.36 10.60
CA ARG A 224 -10.01 12.70 10.55
C ARG A 224 -8.89 13.73 10.34
N PHE A 225 -9.15 14.79 9.60
CA PHE A 225 -8.14 15.77 9.20
C PHE A 225 -8.18 17.08 10.02
N ALA A 226 -9.24 17.29 10.81
CA ALA A 226 -9.36 18.36 11.81
C ALA A 226 -8.47 18.10 13.04
#